data_AF-A0A534ACY2-F1
#
_entry.id   AF-A0A534ACY2-F1
#
_cell.length_a   1.000
_cell.length_b   1.000
_cell.length_c   1.000
_cell.angle_alpha   90.00
_cell.angle_beta   90.00
_cell.angle_gamma   90.00
#
_symmetry.space_group_name_H-M   'P 1'
#
loop_
_entity.id
_entity.type
_entity.pdbx_description
1 polymer ?
#
loop_
_entity_poly.entity_id
_entity_poly.type
_entity_poly.pdbx_seq_one_letter_code
_entity_poly.pdbx_strand_id
1 'polypeptide(L)' 'MNAPTRIDTTRTIRAPRGTELSCKSWLTEAAFRMLQNNLDPEVAEKPHELVVYGGIGRAARNWECFDA' A
#
# COMPACT_ATOMS: atom_id res chain seq x y z
N MET A 1 6.02 23.72 2.24
CA MET A 1 6.91 22.54 2.26
C MET A 1 6.28 21.51 3.19
N ASN A 2 5.32 20.73 2.70
CA ASN A 2 4.78 19.63 3.49
C ASN A 2 5.84 18.53 3.49
N ALA A 3 6.37 18.20 4.66
CA ALA A 3 7.16 16.99 4.78
C ALA A 3 6.25 15.82 4.39
N PRO A 4 6.66 14.95 3.46
CA PRO A 4 5.84 13.82 3.09
C PRO A 4 5.57 12.97 4.34
N THR A 5 4.29 12.77 4.68
CA THR A 5 3.92 11.98 5.85
C THR A 5 4.31 10.53 5.59
N ARG A 6 5.27 10.04 6.38
CA ARG A 6 5.74 8.65 6.30
C ARG A 6 4.97 7.72 7.23
N ILE A 7 4.19 8.29 8.14
CA ILE A 7 3.42 7.56 9.15
C ILE A 7 1.99 8.08 9.11
N ASP A 8 1.02 7.17 8.99
CA ASP A 8 -0.40 7.44 9.13
C ASP A 8 -1.09 6.25 9.80
N THR A 9 -1.43 6.41 11.08
CA THR A 9 -2.04 5.35 11.89
C THR A 9 -3.54 5.23 11.69
N THR A 10 -4.17 6.13 10.93
CA THR A 10 -5.62 6.09 10.67
C THR A 10 -5.97 5.18 9.50
N ARG A 11 -5.00 4.85 8.64
CA ARG A 11 -5.22 4.06 7.44
C ARG A 11 -5.05 2.57 7.71
N THR A 12 -5.99 1.79 7.17
CA THR A 12 -5.90 0.33 7.07
C THR A 12 -6.06 -0.04 5.60
N ILE A 13 -4.98 -0.53 4.98
CA ILE A 13 -4.96 -0.88 3.56
C ILE A 13 -5.24 -2.37 3.43
N ARG A 14 -6.07 -2.77 2.47
CA ARG A 14 -6.29 -4.18 2.10
C ARG A 14 -6.52 -4.27 0.60
N ALA A 15 -6.02 -5.33 -0.02
CA ALA A 15 -6.23 -5.56 -1.44
C ALA A 15 -7.72 -5.87 -1.74
N PRO A 16 -8.33 -5.23 -2.75
CA PRO A 16 -9.63 -5.61 -3.26
C PRO A 16 -9.70 -7.10 -3.64
N ARG A 17 -10.85 -7.72 -3.42
CA ARG A 17 -11.09 -9.16 -3.64
C ARG A 17 -12.20 -9.38 -4.66
N GLY A 18 -12.32 -10.60 -5.17
CA GLY A 18 -13.31 -10.96 -6.18
C GLY A 18 -12.88 -10.57 -7.60
N THR A 19 -13.82 -10.69 -8.55
CA THR A 19 -13.58 -10.55 -9.99
C THR A 19 -13.86 -9.16 -10.55
N GLU A 20 -14.37 -8.24 -9.73
CA GLU A 20 -14.64 -6.84 -10.13
C GLU A 20 -13.33 -6.05 -10.20
N LEU A 21 -13.18 -5.20 -11.22
CA LEU A 21 -11.98 -4.40 -11.46
C LEU A 21 -12.13 -2.98 -10.90
N SER A 22 -11.10 -2.49 -10.21
CA SER A 22 -10.94 -1.06 -9.88
C SER A 22 -10.18 -0.31 -10.99
N CYS A 23 -9.25 -1.00 -11.65
CA CYS A 23 -8.42 -0.50 -12.75
C CYS A 23 -9.02 -0.87 -14.13
N LYS A 24 -8.44 -0.33 -15.21
CA LYS A 24 -8.93 -0.55 -16.58
C LYS A 24 -8.60 -1.92 -17.19
N SER A 25 -7.71 -2.69 -16.58
CA SER A 25 -7.28 -4.01 -17.07
C SER A 25 -6.76 -4.89 -15.95
N TRP A 26 -6.80 -6.21 -16.13
CA TRP A 26 -6.26 -7.16 -15.15
C TRP A 26 -4.76 -6.97 -14.88
N LEU A 27 -3.97 -6.59 -15.88
CA LEU A 27 -2.54 -6.34 -15.71
C LEU A 27 -2.27 -5.16 -14.77
N THR A 28 -3.04 -4.08 -14.90
CA THR A 28 -2.92 -2.91 -14.01
C THR A 28 -3.56 -3.17 -12.64
N GLU A 29 -4.68 -3.89 -12.60
CA GLU A 29 -5.33 -4.34 -11.37
C GLU A 29 -4.43 -5.23 -10.52
N ALA A 30 -3.67 -6.14 -11.16
CA ALA A 30 -2.77 -7.04 -10.45
C ALA A 30 -1.71 -6.26 -9.65
N ALA A 31 -1.06 -5.27 -10.28
CA ALA A 31 -0.10 -4.40 -9.60
C ALA A 31 -0.76 -3.60 -8.48
N PHE A 32 -1.95 -3.04 -8.72
CA PHE A 32 -2.73 -2.30 -7.73
C PHE A 32 -3.08 -3.15 -6.49
N ARG A 33 -3.53 -4.39 -6.69
CA ARG A 33 -3.85 -5.31 -5.60
C ARG A 33 -2.60 -5.77 -4.86
N MET A 34 -1.52 -6.09 -5.57
CA MET A 34 -0.28 -6.55 -4.95
C MET A 34 0.39 -5.43 -4.12
N LEU A 35 0.32 -4.19 -4.57
CA LEU A 35 0.79 -3.03 -3.79
C LEU A 35 0.04 -2.92 -2.47
N GLN A 36 -1.29 -3.01 -2.50
CA GLN A 36 -2.13 -2.97 -1.30
C GLN A 36 -1.94 -4.20 -0.40
N ASN A 37 -1.74 -5.38 -0.99
CA ASN A 37 -1.47 -6.61 -0.25
C ASN A 37 -0.19 -6.51 0.58
N ASN A 38 0.86 -5.87 0.04
CA ASN A 38 2.08 -5.59 0.79
C ASN A 38 1.86 -4.70 2.03
N LEU A 39 0.74 -3.99 2.13
CA LEU A 39 0.40 -3.12 3.26
C LEU A 39 -0.81 -3.62 4.06
N ASP A 40 -1.27 -4.83 3.81
CA ASP A 40 -2.32 -5.46 4.62
C ASP A 40 -1.80 -5.68 6.05
N PRO A 41 -2.55 -5.35 7.12
CA PRO A 41 -2.13 -5.59 8.50
C PRO A 41 -1.79 -7.03 8.84
N GLU A 42 -2.32 -8.00 8.07
CA GLU A 42 -1.99 -9.42 8.24
C GLU A 42 -0.72 -9.85 7.48
N VAL A 43 -0.15 -8.95 6.66
CA VAL A 43 1.02 -9.22 5.80
C VAL A 43 2.22 -8.38 6.22
N ALA A 44 2.03 -7.08 6.43
CA ALA A 44 3.10 -6.11 6.70
C ALA A 44 3.48 -6.04 8.19
N GLU A 45 4.77 -5.88 8.49
CA GLU A 45 5.24 -5.68 9.87
C GLU A 45 4.78 -4.35 10.47
N LYS A 46 4.80 -3.26 9.68
CA LYS A 46 4.38 -1.91 10.12
C LYS A 46 3.70 -1.13 8.99
N PRO A 47 2.45 -1.49 8.62
CA PRO A 47 1.77 -0.94 7.44
C PRO A 47 1.54 0.57 7.50
N HIS A 48 1.30 1.13 8.69
CA HIS A 48 1.10 2.58 8.91
C HIS A 48 2.34 3.42 8.53
N GLU A 49 3.52 2.79 8.54
CA GLU A 49 4.80 3.39 8.13
C GLU A 49 5.21 3.00 6.70
N LEU A 50 4.31 2.33 5.96
CA LEU A 50 4.52 1.72 4.64
C LEU A 50 5.53 0.56 4.64
N VAL A 51 5.97 0.08 5.81
CA VAL A 51 7.03 -0.94 5.96
C VAL A 51 6.41 -2.33 5.85
N VAL A 52 6.95 -3.12 4.93
CA VAL A 52 6.50 -4.50 4.67
C VAL A 52 7.28 -5.47 5.55
N TYR A 53 8.59 -5.58 5.36
CA TYR A 53 9.50 -6.40 6.16
C TYR A 53 10.95 -5.95 5.94
N GLY A 54 11.89 -6.56 6.66
CA GLY A 54 13.33 -6.34 6.44
C GLY A 54 13.81 -4.98 6.95
N GLY A 55 13.36 -4.58 8.13
CA GLY A 55 13.73 -3.32 8.76
C GLY A 55 12.94 -2.14 8.20
N ILE A 56 13.45 -1.50 7.14
CA ILE A 56 12.80 -0.31 6.53
C ILE A 56 12.38 -0.53 5.07
N GLY A 57 12.30 -1.80 4.63
CA GLY A 57 11.79 -2.18 3.32
C GLY A 57 10.34 -1.74 3.18
N ARG A 58 10.08 -0.75 2.32
CA ARG A 58 8.77 -0.09 2.19
C ARG A 58 8.14 -0.32 0.83
N ALA A 59 6.81 -0.39 0.79
CA ALA A 59 6.04 -0.53 -0.44
C ALA A 59 6.01 0.77 -1.27
N ALA A 60 6.11 1.93 -0.62
CA ALA A 60 6.20 3.25 -1.25
C ALA A 60 7.11 4.19 -0.43
N ARG A 61 7.52 5.31 -1.04
CA ARG A 61 8.44 6.28 -0.39
C ARG A 61 7.81 6.95 0.85
N ASN A 62 6.55 7.35 0.72
CA ASN A 62 5.70 8.05 1.68
C ASN A 62 4.23 7.92 1.22
N TRP A 63 3.27 8.42 2.01
CA TRP A 63 1.85 8.29 1.68
C TRP A 63 1.45 9.07 0.43
N GLU A 64 2.04 10.24 0.18
CA GLU A 64 1.81 11.02 -1.05
C GLU A 64 2.19 10.22 -2.31
N CYS A 65 3.31 9.48 -2.30
CA CYS A 65 3.71 8.61 -3.40
C CYS A 65 2.87 7.33 -3.51
N PHE A 66 2.19 6.91 -2.43
CA PHE A 66 1.25 5.79 -2.47
C PHE A 66 -0.09 6.20 -3.10
N ASP A 67 -0.52 7.44 -2.85
CA ASP A 67 -1.80 7.98 -3.33
C ASP A 67 -1.76 8.58 -4.75
N ALA A 68 -0.56 8.89 -5.27
CA ALA A 68 -0.33 9.49 -6.58
C ALA A 68 -0.58 8.51 -7.75
#